data_AF-A0A329X9B7-F1
#
_entry.id   AF-A0A329X9B7-F1
#
_cell.length_a   1.000
_cell.length_b   1.000
_cell.length_c   1.000
_cell.angle_alpha   90.00
_cell.angle_beta   90.00
_cell.angle_gamma   90.00
#
_symmetry.space_group_name_H-M   'P 1'
#
loop_
_entity.id
_entity.type
_entity.pdbx_description
1 polymer ?
#
loop_
_entity_poly.entity_id
_entity_poly.type
_entity_poly.pdbx_seq_one_letter_code
_entity_poly.pdbx_strand_id
1 'polypeptide(L)'
;MTYIKEIKPEQSESKVIKDLIDHIVFDEKLDNQYDFLERASIFAQELPRSIREEFYHFKRYEKYTAIHVKDNPVLLNGVQPTPRKLIEL
;
A
#
# COMPACT_ATOMS: atom_id res chain seq x y z
N MET A 1 22.66 -12.79 8.98
CA MET A 1 21.46 -13.23 8.22
C MET A 1 20.48 -12.09 8.23
N THR A 2 20.00 -11.64 7.06
CA THR A 2 18.96 -10.61 6.97
C THR A 2 17.62 -11.25 7.26
N TYR A 3 16.95 -10.82 8.33
CA TYR A 3 15.65 -11.36 8.70
C TYR A 3 14.56 -10.49 8.08
N ILE A 4 13.74 -11.06 7.21
CA ILE A 4 12.63 -10.39 6.53
C ILE A 4 11.33 -10.99 7.06
N LYS A 5 10.42 -10.13 7.54
CA LYS A 5 9.08 -10.53 7.95
C LYS A 5 8.17 -10.50 6.73
N GLU A 6 7.61 -11.64 6.36
CA GLU A 6 6.55 -11.70 5.35
C GLU A 6 5.19 -11.53 6.01
N ILE A 7 4.34 -10.69 5.41
CA ILE A 7 2.92 -10.58 5.73
C ILE A 7 2.11 -10.76 4.44
N LYS A 8 0.97 -11.43 4.53
CA LYS A 8 0.07 -11.68 3.40
C LYS A 8 -1.34 -11.31 3.83
N PRO A 9 -2.01 -10.36 3.15
CA PRO A 9 -3.39 -10.03 3.44
C PRO A 9 -4.29 -11.24 3.21
N GLU A 10 -5.27 -11.43 4.09
CA GLU A 10 -6.34 -12.40 3.85
C GLU A 10 -7.23 -11.94 2.68
N GLN A 11 -8.13 -12.80 2.20
CA GLN A 11 -9.01 -12.46 1.08
C GLN A 11 -9.92 -11.25 1.40
N SER A 12 -10.40 -11.17 2.64
CA SER A 12 -11.18 -10.03 3.15
C SER A 12 -10.35 -8.75 3.18
N GLU A 13 -9.14 -8.81 3.71
CA GLU A 13 -8.20 -7.69 3.80
C GLU A 13 -7.75 -7.21 2.42
N SER A 14 -7.51 -8.13 1.49
CA SER A 14 -7.21 -7.81 0.10
C SER A 14 -8.33 -7.01 -0.55
N LYS A 15 -9.60 -7.33 -0.26
CA LYS A 15 -10.73 -6.54 -0.74
C LYS A 15 -10.72 -5.13 -0.15
N VAL A 16 -10.49 -4.99 1.16
CA VAL A 16 -10.39 -3.66 1.81
C VAL A 16 -9.28 -2.82 1.20
N ILE A 17 -8.10 -3.41 0.98
CA ILE A 17 -6.97 -2.72 0.34
C ILE A 17 -7.34 -2.29 -1.08
N LYS A 18 -8.03 -3.14 -1.85
CA LYS A 18 -8.46 -2.80 -3.21
C LYS A 18 -9.47 -1.66 -3.22
N ASP A 19 -10.47 -1.72 -2.37
CA ASP A 19 -11.51 -0.70 -2.25
C ASP A 19 -10.88 0.66 -1.87
N LEU A 20 -9.88 0.65 -0.97
CA LEU A 20 -9.11 1.85 -0.60
C LEU A 20 -8.29 2.40 -1.77
N ILE A 21 -7.58 1.54 -2.51
CA ILE A 21 -6.81 1.94 -3.70
C ILE A 21 -7.74 2.55 -4.75
N ASP A 22 -8.87 1.90 -5.03
CA ASP A 22 -9.84 2.38 -6.02
C ASP A 22 -10.43 3.73 -5.61
N HIS A 23 -10.76 3.91 -4.32
CA HIS A 23 -11.19 5.20 -3.82
C HIS A 23 -10.14 6.30 -4.07
N ILE A 24 -8.86 6.02 -3.83
CA ILE A 24 -7.78 6.98 -4.03
C ILE A 24 -7.57 7.30 -5.51
N VAL A 25 -7.57 6.27 -6.37
CA VAL A 25 -7.24 6.39 -7.79
C VAL A 25 -8.38 7.02 -8.61
N PHE A 26 -9.64 6.82 -8.21
CA PHE A 26 -10.80 7.31 -8.96
C PHE A 26 -11.46 8.57 -8.36
N ASP A 27 -10.93 9.12 -7.26
CA ASP A 27 -11.35 10.44 -6.76
C ASP A 27 -10.55 11.54 -7.47
N GLU A 28 -11.19 12.26 -8.40
CA GLU A 28 -10.59 13.38 -9.15
C GLU A 28 -9.96 14.46 -8.24
N LYS A 29 -10.39 14.57 -6.98
CA LYS A 29 -9.81 15.52 -6.02
C LYS A 29 -8.42 15.09 -5.53
N LEU A 30 -8.03 13.83 -5.75
CA LEU A 30 -6.75 13.25 -5.33
C LEU A 30 -5.75 13.12 -6.50
N ASP A 31 -6.16 13.49 -7.72
CA ASP A 31 -5.25 13.58 -8.87
C ASP A 31 -4.12 14.59 -8.64
N ASN A 32 -4.38 15.61 -7.82
CA ASN A 32 -3.35 16.51 -7.34
C ASN A 32 -2.56 15.87 -6.20
N GLN A 33 -1.26 15.67 -6.43
CA GLN A 33 -0.34 15.07 -5.47
C GLN A 33 -0.36 15.76 -4.09
N TYR A 34 -0.50 17.09 -4.03
CA TYR A 34 -0.50 17.81 -2.75
C TYR A 34 -1.76 17.48 -1.92
N ASP A 35 -2.92 17.46 -2.57
CA ASP A 35 -4.20 17.11 -1.93
C ASP A 35 -4.19 15.64 -1.45
N PHE A 36 -3.56 14.75 -2.22
CA PHE A 36 -3.32 13.38 -1.78
C PHE A 36 -2.41 13.31 -0.54
N LEU A 37 -1.27 14.01 -0.56
CA LEU A 37 -0.29 13.95 0.54
C LEU A 37 -0.87 14.45 1.87
N GLU A 38 -1.73 15.46 1.86
CA GLU A 38 -2.43 15.95 3.06
C GLU A 38 -3.33 14.87 3.69
N ARG A 39 -3.92 14.00 2.85
CA ARG A 39 -4.86 12.94 3.29
C ARG A 39 -4.23 11.56 3.40
N ALA A 40 -3.01 11.36 2.91
CA ALA A 40 -2.35 10.06 2.86
C ALA A 40 -2.27 9.38 4.24
N SER A 41 -2.01 10.16 5.29
CA SER A 41 -1.98 9.64 6.67
C SER A 41 -3.35 9.15 7.16
N ILE A 42 -4.44 9.75 6.69
CA ILE A 42 -5.82 9.34 6.98
C ILE A 42 -6.12 8.04 6.24
N PHE A 43 -5.82 7.97 4.94
CA PHE A 43 -5.97 6.74 4.16
C PHE A 43 -5.15 5.58 4.73
N ALA A 44 -3.95 5.85 5.25
CA ALA A 44 -3.14 4.83 5.91
C ALA A 44 -3.81 4.21 7.15
N GLN A 45 -4.74 4.91 7.81
CA GLN A 45 -5.52 4.36 8.92
C GLN A 45 -6.64 3.41 8.47
N GLU A 46 -7.08 3.52 7.22
CA GLU A 46 -8.10 2.66 6.62
C GLU A 46 -7.55 1.30 6.16
N LEU A 47 -6.22 1.12 6.21
CA LEU A 47 -5.60 -0.18 5.97
C LEU A 47 -6.11 -1.23 6.98
N PRO A 48 -6.13 -2.52 6.59
CA PRO A 48 -6.41 -3.61 7.51
C PRO A 48 -5.60 -3.51 8.80
N ARG A 49 -6.27 -3.73 9.93
CA ARG A 49 -5.67 -3.57 11.26
C ARG A 49 -4.41 -4.40 11.44
N SER A 50 -4.40 -5.64 10.94
CA SER A 50 -3.25 -6.55 10.98
C SER A 50 -1.99 -5.92 10.36
N ILE A 51 -2.14 -5.27 9.21
CA ILE A 51 -1.05 -4.60 8.48
C ILE A 51 -0.57 -3.38 9.25
N ARG A 52 -1.50 -2.57 9.75
CA ARG A 52 -1.16 -1.38 10.55
C ARG A 52 -0.40 -1.75 11.83
N GLU A 53 -0.82 -2.80 12.53
CA GLU A 53 -0.14 -3.30 13.72
C GLU A 53 1.27 -3.81 13.38
N GLU A 54 1.44 -4.56 12.30
CA GLU A 54 2.77 -5.02 11.85
C GLU A 54 3.68 -3.84 11.47
N PHE A 55 3.19 -2.82 10.78
CA PHE A 55 3.97 -1.60 10.48
C PHE A 55 4.38 -0.85 11.75
N TYR A 56 3.44 -0.72 12.71
CA TYR A 56 3.75 -0.11 14.00
C TYR A 56 4.82 -0.90 14.75
N HIS A 57 4.68 -2.23 14.82
CA HIS A 57 5.65 -3.11 15.48
C HIS A 57 7.02 -3.11 14.82
N PHE A 58 7.07 -3.09 13.49
CA PHE A 58 8.32 -2.95 12.75
C PHE A 58 9.04 -1.67 13.12
N LYS A 59 8.35 -0.53 13.06
CA LYS A 59 8.97 0.76 13.34
C LYS A 59 9.35 0.91 14.80
N ARG A 60 8.59 0.31 15.72
CA ARG A 60 8.81 0.43 17.15
C ARG A 60 9.94 -0.45 17.66
N TYR A 61 10.06 -1.68 17.14
CA TYR A 61 10.94 -2.69 17.71
C TYR A 61 12.11 -3.08 16.81
N GLU A 62 12.04 -2.77 15.51
CA GLU A 62 13.12 -3.00 14.53
C GLU A 62 13.73 -4.43 14.60
N LYS A 63 12.89 -5.42 14.92
CA LYS A 63 13.30 -6.84 15.12
C LYS A 63 13.74 -7.54 13.83
N TYR A 64 13.35 -7.01 12.68
CA TYR A 64 13.66 -7.51 11.35
C TYR A 64 14.15 -6.35 10.48
N THR A 65 14.87 -6.66 9.40
CA THR A 65 15.47 -5.65 8.50
C THR A 65 14.45 -5.07 7.53
N ALA A 66 13.39 -5.83 7.19
CA ALA A 66 12.35 -5.40 6.28
C ALA A 66 11.03 -6.13 6.53
N ILE A 67 9.92 -5.50 6.13
CA ILE A 67 8.63 -6.16 5.89
C ILE A 67 8.45 -6.37 4.40
N HIS A 68 8.01 -7.56 4.02
CA HIS A 68 7.50 -7.86 2.68
C HIS A 68 6.00 -8.13 2.74
N VAL A 69 5.20 -7.22 2.18
CA VAL A 69 3.74 -7.40 2.03
C VAL A 69 3.46 -8.08 0.69
N LYS A 70 3.03 -9.35 0.73
CA LYS A 70 2.80 -10.19 -0.45
C LYS A 70 1.39 -10.07 -0.98
N ASP A 71 1.23 -10.44 -2.24
CA ASP A 71 -0.06 -10.61 -2.91
C ASP A 71 -0.97 -9.35 -2.87
N ASN A 72 -0.37 -8.16 -3.02
CA ASN A 72 -1.11 -6.90 -3.07
C ASN A 72 -2.07 -6.83 -4.27
N PRO A 73 -3.31 -6.34 -4.09
CA PRO A 73 -4.37 -6.39 -5.10
C PRO A 73 -4.29 -5.28 -6.16
N VAL A 74 -3.09 -4.78 -6.50
CA VAL A 74 -2.91 -3.58 -7.34
C VAL A 74 -3.15 -3.84 -8.83
N LEU A 75 -2.78 -5.03 -9.32
CA LEU A 75 -2.77 -5.37 -10.75
C LEU A 75 -3.93 -6.28 -11.17
N LEU A 76 -5.00 -6.34 -10.37
CA LEU A 76 -6.14 -7.24 -10.63
C LEU A 76 -6.87 -6.93 -11.94
N ASN A 77 -6.87 -5.66 -12.37
CA ASN A 77 -7.52 -5.20 -13.60
C ASN A 77 -6.57 -5.21 -14.82
N GLY A 78 -5.40 -5.85 -14.70
CA GLY A 78 -4.42 -5.99 -15.76
C GLY A 78 -3.24 -5.01 -15.65
N VAL A 79 -2.09 -5.47 -16.14
CA VAL A 79 -0.89 -4.64 -16.28
C VAL A 79 -0.93 -3.90 -17.61
N GLN A 80 -0.75 -2.58 -17.57
CA GLN A 80 -0.35 -1.84 -18.77
C GLN A 80 1.12 -2.17 -19.11
N PRO A 81 1.57 -1.97 -20.36
CA PRO A 81 2.95 -2.20 -20.73
C PRO A 81 3.91 -1.42 -19.85
N THR A 82 4.98 -2.08 -19.39
CA THR A 82 6.04 -1.40 -18.64
C THR A 82 6.61 -0.24 -19.47
N PRO A 83 6.61 1.00 -18.96
CA PRO A 83 7.18 2.14 -19.66
C PRO A 83 8.65 1.91 -20.03
N ARG A 84 9.06 2.39 -21.21
CA ARG A 84 10.46 2.22 -21.69
C ARG A 84 11.44 3.24 -21.14
N LYS A 85 10.94 4.35 -20.59
CA LYS A 85 11.71 5.47 -20.04
C LYS A 85 10.92 6.10 -18.90
N LEU A 86 11.64 6.67 -17.92
CA LEU A 86 11.07 7.56 -16.92
C LEU A 86 10.66 8.87 -17.59
N ILE A 87 9.45 9.34 -17.35
CA ILE A 87 9.00 10.69 -17.72
C ILE A 87 9.00 11.48 -16.42
N GLU A 88 9.89 12.47 -16.30
CA GLU A 88 9.79 13.48 -15.25
C GLU A 88 8.76 14.52 -15.73
N LEU A 89 7.70 14.69 -14.94
CA LEU A 89 6.63 15.65 -15.19
C LEU A 89 6.92 16.97 -14.47
#